data_AF-A0A7C9HFU2-F1
#
_entry.id   AF-A0A7C9HFU2-F1
#
_cell.length_a   1.000
_cell.length_b   1.000
_cell.length_c   1.000
_cell.angle_alpha   90.00
_cell.angle_beta   90.00
_cell.angle_gamma   90.00
#
_symmetry.space_group_name_H-M   'P 1'
#
loop_
_entity.id
_entity.type
_entity.pdbx_description
1 polymer ?
#
loop_
_entity_poly.entity_id
_entity_poly.type
_entity_poly.pdbx_seq_one_letter_code
_entity_poly.pdbx_strand_id
1 'polypeptide(L)' 'MASTIGFRPTSDDERILREAAQPGESTSDTLRRALRLLDHERWLAQFRADADALKDENLDAEPDAW' A
#
# COMPACT_ATOMS: atom_id res chain seq x y z
N MET A 1 -17.02 -12.52 -7.37
CA MET A 1 -16.25 -13.73 -7.76
C MET A 1 -14.80 -13.31 -7.97
N ALA A 2 -13.83 -14.01 -7.38
CA ALA A 2 -12.42 -13.72 -7.64
C ALA A 2 -12.01 -14.27 -9.01
N SER A 3 -11.38 -13.45 -9.84
CA SER A 3 -10.79 -13.88 -11.10
C SER A 3 -9.42 -14.52 -10.85
N THR A 4 -9.13 -15.64 -11.51
CA THR A 4 -7.81 -16.26 -11.44
C THR A 4 -6.79 -15.44 -12.22
N ILE A 5 -5.72 -15.03 -11.54
CA ILE A 5 -4.57 -14.36 -12.16
C ILE A 5 -3.39 -15.33 -12.12
N GLY A 6 -2.79 -15.61 -13.27
CA GLY A 6 -1.58 -16.42 -13.35
C GLY A 6 -0.36 -15.61 -12.92
N PHE A 7 0.39 -16.12 -11.95
CA PHE A 7 1.67 -15.55 -11.51
C PHE A 7 2.78 -16.55 -11.80
N ARG A 8 3.81 -16.11 -12.52
CA ARG A 8 5.00 -16.91 -12.82
C ARG A 8 6.18 -16.28 -12.08
N PRO A 9 6.46 -16.71 -10.83
CA PRO A 9 7.54 -16.15 -10.04
C PRO A 9 8.90 -16.43 -10.70
N THR A 10 9.79 -15.46 -10.60
CA THR A 10 11.23 -15.69 -10.78
C THR A 10 11.81 -16.35 -9.53
N SER A 11 13.05 -16.82 -9.60
CA SER A 11 13.74 -17.39 -8.43
C SER A 11 13.86 -16.39 -7.27
N ASP A 12 13.96 -15.09 -7.57
CA ASP A 12 14.01 -14.05 -6.54
C ASP A 12 12.64 -13.82 -5.91
N ASP A 13 11.57 -13.79 -6.71
CA ASP A 13 10.19 -13.71 -6.20
C ASP A 13 9.89 -14.88 -5.26
N GLU A 14 10.31 -16.10 -5.62
CA GLU A 14 10.14 -17.26 -4.75
C GLU A 14 10.91 -17.13 -3.44
N ARG A 15 12.13 -16.58 -3.48
CA ARG A 15 12.92 -16.32 -2.28
C ARG A 15 12.20 -15.31 -1.38
N ILE A 16 11.75 -14.19 -1.93
CA ILE A 16 10.98 -13.16 -1.22
C ILE A 16 9.71 -13.76 -0.62
N LEU A 17 8.95 -14.54 -1.39
CA LEU A 17 7.72 -15.17 -0.90
C LEU A 17 7.98 -16.13 0.26
N ARG A 18 9.05 -16.94 0.20
CA ARG A 18 9.43 -17.84 1.30
C ARG A 18 9.85 -17.08 2.56
N GLU A 19 10.64 -16.03 2.41
CA GLU A 19 11.12 -15.21 3.53
C GLU A 19 10.00 -14.38 4.16
N ALA A 20 9.06 -13.90 3.35
CA ALA A 20 7.95 -13.06 3.80
C ALA A 20 6.78 -13.87 4.38
N ALA A 21 6.64 -15.16 4.03
CA ALA A 21 5.54 -16.00 4.47
C ALA A 21 5.50 -16.16 6.00
N GLN A 22 4.31 -16.02 6.57
CA GLN A 22 4.08 -16.29 7.99
C GLN A 22 3.58 -17.73 8.21
N PRO A 23 3.76 -18.31 9.42
CA PRO A 23 3.23 -19.63 9.73
C PRO A 23 1.74 -19.74 9.44
N GLY A 24 1.37 -20.68 8.56
CA GLY A 24 -0.02 -20.92 8.17
C GLY A 24 -0.55 -20.04 7.02
N GLU A 25 0.24 -19.10 6.49
CA GLU A 25 -0.13 -18.35 5.28
C GLU A 25 0.06 -19.21 4.03
N SER A 26 -0.90 -19.13 3.10
CA SER A 26 -0.67 -19.57 1.73
C SER A 26 0.13 -18.53 0.94
N THR A 27 0.71 -18.93 -0.20
CA THR A 27 1.35 -17.99 -1.13
C THR A 27 0.40 -16.88 -1.56
N SER A 28 -0.87 -17.20 -1.79
CA SER A 28 -1.90 -16.21 -2.15
C SER A 28 -2.16 -15.21 -1.02
N ASP A 29 -2.08 -15.63 0.24
CA ASP A 29 -2.23 -14.73 1.38
C ASP A 29 -1.03 -13.78 1.48
N THR A 30 0.18 -14.32 1.32
CA THR A 30 1.42 -13.54 1.27
C THR A 30 1.37 -12.51 0.13
N LEU A 31 0.94 -12.91 -1.07
CA LEU A 31 0.78 -12.01 -2.22
C LEU A 31 -0.27 -10.93 -1.95
N ARG A 32 -1.42 -11.26 -1.35
CA ARG A 32 -2.43 -10.24 -0.98
C ARG A 32 -1.87 -9.23 0.03
N ARG A 33 -1.07 -9.69 1.00
CA ARG A 33 -0.42 -8.80 1.96
C ARG A 33 0.61 -7.90 1.28
N ALA A 34 1.41 -8.43 0.36
CA ALA A 34 2.34 -7.64 -0.45
C ALA A 34 1.61 -6.55 -1.28
N LEU A 35 0.47 -6.89 -1.90
CA LEU A 35 -0.33 -5.90 -2.63
C LEU A 35 -0.86 -4.78 -1.72
N ARG A 36 -1.28 -5.10 -0.49
CA ARG A 36 -1.71 -4.09 0.49
C ARG A 36 -0.56 -3.18 0.95
N LEU A 37 0.66 -3.71 1.04
CA LEU A 37 1.84 -2.91 1.34
C LEU A 37 2.13 -1.90 0.21
N LEU A 38 2.07 -2.34 -1.06
CA LEU A 38 2.23 -1.45 -2.21
C LEU A 38 1.16 -0.35 -2.26
N ASP A 39 -0.09 -0.67 -1.90
CA ASP A 39 -1.17 0.32 -1.82
C ASP A 39 -0.93 1.34 -0.70
N HIS A 40 -0.49 0.87 0.47
CA HIS A 40 -0.15 1.72 1.61
C HIS A 40 1.04 2.65 1.32
N GLU A 41 2.06 2.18 0.60
CA GLU A 41 3.19 3.02 0.17
C GLU A 41 2.74 4.16 -0.76
N ARG A 42 1.82 3.88 -1.69
CA ARG A 42 1.22 4.91 -2.55
C ARG A 42 0.43 5.93 -1.75
N TRP A 43 -0.36 5.44 -0.79
CA TRP A 43 -1.12 6.32 0.11
C TRP A 43 -0.19 7.23 0.93
N LEU A 44 0.89 6.69 1.51
CA LEU A 44 1.86 7.48 2.26
C LEU A 44 2.55 8.55 1.40
N ALA A 45 2.87 8.23 0.15
CA ALA A 45 3.45 9.19 -0.79
C ALA A 45 2.48 10.34 -1.08
N GLN A 46 1.21 10.03 -1.33
CA GLN A 46 0.18 11.04 -1.56
C GLN A 46 -0.06 11.88 -0.30
N PHE A 47 -0.21 11.25 0.86
CA PHE A 47 -0.41 11.92 2.13
C PHE A 47 0.70 12.94 2.43
N ARG A 48 1.96 12.59 2.17
CA ARG A 48 3.09 13.51 2.36
C ARG A 48 3.04 14.68 1.39
N ALA A 49 2.70 14.43 0.12
CA ALA A 49 2.56 15.48 -0.88
C ALA A 49 1.43 16.45 -0.52
N ASP A 50 0.29 15.93 -0.02
CA ASP A 50 -0.84 16.75 0.42
C ASP A 50 -0.47 17.58 1.64
N ALA A 51 0.21 16.98 2.63
CA ALA A 51 0.70 17.71 3.81
C ALA A 51 1.68 18.83 3.43
N ASP A 52 2.59 18.58 2.48
CA ASP A 52 3.53 19.59 1.99
C ASP A 52 2.83 20.71 1.22
N ALA A 53 1.71 20.43 0.54
CA ALA A 53 0.93 21.42 -0.18
C ALA A 53 0.10 22.31 0.77
N LEU A 54 -0.39 21.74 1.87
CA LEU A 54 -1.23 22.43 2.86
C LEU A 54 -0.41 23.08 3.99
N LYS A 55 0.92 22.93 4.02
CA LYS A 55 1.78 23.42 5.11
C LYS A 55 1.70 24.94 5.36
N ASP A 56 1.40 25.71 4.31
CA ASP A 56 1.29 27.17 4.33
C ASP A 56 -0.17 27.64 4.25
N GLU A 57 -1.12 26.71 4.39
CA GLU A 57 -2.54 27.03 4.41
C GLU A 57 -2.90 27.82 5.67
N ASN A 58 -3.46 29.00 5.48
CA ASN A 58 -3.94 29.83 6.57
C ASN A 58 -5.40 29.52 6.86
N LEU A 59 -5.64 28.61 7.81
CA LEU A 59 -6.99 28.21 8.24
C LEU A 59 -7.78 29.36 8.88
N ASP A 60 -7.10 30.40 9.39
CA ASP A 60 -7.74 31.59 9.97
C ASP A 60 -8.27 32.58 8.90
N ALA A 61 -7.96 32.35 7.61
CA ALA A 61 -8.44 33.18 6.50
C ALA A 61 -9.81 32.75 5.97
N GLU A 62 -10.29 31.56 6.35
CA GLU A 62 -11.60 31.08 5.94
C GLU A 62 -12.69 31.56 6.91
N PRO A 63 -13.81 32.12 6.42
CA PRO A 63 -14.92 32.49 7.28
C PRO A 63 -15.50 31.24 7.92
N ASP A 64 -15.63 31.28 9.24
CA ASP A 64 -16.15 30.16 10.02
C ASP A 64 -17.56 29.81 9.54
N ALA A 65 -17.75 28.58 9.05
CA ALA A 65 -18.96 28.16 8.34
C ALA A 65 -19.99 27.46 9.25
N TRP A 66 -19.86 27.57 10.58
CA TRP A 66 -20.78 26.99 11.57
C TRP A 66 -21.61 28.03 12.31
#